data_AF-A0A2E0L561-F1
#
_entry.id   AF-A0A2E0L561-F1
#
_cell.length_a   1.000
_cell.length_b   1.000
_cell.length_c   1.000
_cell.angle_alpha   90.00
_cell.angle_beta   90.00
_cell.angle_gamma   90.00
#
_symmetry.space_group_name_H-M   'P 1'
#
loop_
_entity.id
_entity.type
_entity.pdbx_description
1 polymer ?
#
loop_
_entity_poly.entity_id
_entity_poly.type
_entity_poly.pdbx_seq_one_letter_code
_entity_poly.pdbx_strand_id
1 'polypeptide(L)'
;MDVDRSKILDQLFTNAEKFMAELVEKQGIFTNLLILRKVAQDQQQAYIDLLQSYRDTKNRSPFNAAHQDIGGRIFTLAEANDYVRETSLDRMGSDIFGNPTKEKFYRPR
;
A
#
# COMPACT_ATOMS: atom_id res chain seq x y z
N MET A 1 -18.14 18.78 -2.26
CA MET A 1 -17.61 18.02 -3.41
C MET A 1 -17.38 16.61 -2.92
N ASP A 2 -18.11 15.64 -3.47
CA ASP A 2 -17.80 14.24 -3.20
C ASP A 2 -16.47 13.92 -3.86
N VAL A 3 -15.43 13.81 -3.04
CA VAL A 3 -14.12 13.40 -3.52
C VAL A 3 -14.21 11.92 -3.85
N ASP A 4 -14.08 11.61 -5.14
CA ASP A 4 -14.09 10.23 -5.62
C ASP A 4 -12.78 9.54 -5.24
N ARG A 5 -12.75 9.00 -4.02
CA ARG A 5 -11.58 8.30 -3.45
C ARG A 5 -11.11 7.14 -4.32
N SER A 6 -12.03 6.50 -5.06
CA SER A 6 -11.69 5.41 -5.97
C SER A 6 -10.78 5.91 -7.08
N LYS A 7 -11.11 7.04 -7.70
CA LYS A 7 -10.27 7.64 -8.75
C LYS A 7 -8.89 8.06 -8.25
N ILE A 8 -8.81 8.62 -7.04
CA ILE A 8 -7.52 9.00 -6.45
C ILE A 8 -6.67 7.75 -6.18
N LEU A 9 -7.28 6.67 -5.67
CA LEU A 9 -6.59 5.39 -5.49
C LEU A 9 -6.12 4.81 -6.83
N ASP A 10 -6.93 4.85 -7.88
CA ASP A 10 -6.53 4.38 -9.21
C ASP A 10 -5.33 5.17 -9.74
N GLN A 11 -5.35 6.50 -9.59
CA GLN A 11 -4.22 7.35 -9.96
C GLN A 11 -2.96 6.99 -9.16
N LEU A 12 -3.08 6.90 -7.82
CA LEU A 12 -1.97 6.53 -6.94
C LEU A 12 -1.33 5.19 -7.33
N PHE A 13 -2.14 4.22 -7.76
CA PHE A 13 -1.70 2.86 -8.08
C PHE A 13 -1.46 2.59 -9.57
N THR A 14 -1.44 3.61 -10.43
CA THR A 14 -1.30 3.47 -11.90
C THR A 14 -0.13 2.57 -12.32
N ASN A 15 1.00 2.62 -11.61
CA ASN A 15 2.22 1.86 -11.94
C ASN A 15 2.50 0.70 -10.95
N ALA A 16 1.55 0.37 -10.07
CA ALA A 16 1.83 -0.50 -8.94
C ALA A 16 2.18 -1.94 -9.32
N GLU A 17 1.54 -2.51 -10.35
CA GLU A 17 1.84 -3.88 -10.81
C GLU A 17 3.27 -4.00 -11.31
N LYS A 18 3.74 -3.02 -12.08
CA LYS A 18 5.14 -2.92 -12.51
C LYS A 18 6.08 -2.86 -11.31
N PHE A 19 5.74 -2.07 -10.29
CA PHE A 19 6.57 -1.97 -9.09
C PHE A 19 6.59 -3.27 -8.26
N MET A 20 5.48 -4.00 -8.20
CA MET A 20 5.42 -5.32 -7.57
C MET A 20 6.34 -6.30 -8.29
N ALA A 21 6.24 -6.37 -9.63
CA ALA A 21 7.09 -7.24 -10.45
C ALA A 21 8.58 -6.91 -10.29
N GLU A 22 8.96 -5.62 -10.36
CA GLU A 22 10.36 -5.19 -10.16
C GLU A 22 10.91 -5.53 -8.77
N LEU A 23 10.10 -5.41 -7.72
CA LEU A 23 10.53 -5.73 -6.36
C LEU A 23 10.74 -7.24 -6.18
N VAL A 24 9.83 -8.05 -6.72
CA VAL A 24 9.95 -9.52 -6.70
C VAL A 24 11.14 -9.98 -7.52
N GLU A 25 11.36 -9.42 -8.72
CA GLU A 25 12.53 -9.76 -9.54
C GLU A 25 13.84 -9.49 -8.78
N LYS A 26 13.91 -8.41 -8.01
CA LYS A 26 15.12 -8.02 -7.27
C LYS A 26 15.31 -8.74 -5.94
N GLN A 27 14.22 -9.04 -5.22
CA GLN A 27 14.28 -9.46 -3.81
C GLN A 27 13.53 -10.77 -3.53
N GLY A 28 12.84 -11.34 -4.52
CA GLY A 28 11.94 -12.48 -4.39
C GLY A 28 10.60 -12.17 -3.72
N ILE A 29 10.47 -11.01 -3.06
CA ILE A 29 9.30 -10.60 -2.29
C ILE A 29 9.04 -9.10 -2.39
N PHE A 30 7.86 -8.65 -1.96
CA PHE A 30 7.62 -7.25 -1.61
C PHE A 30 6.79 -7.13 -0.32
N THR A 31 6.74 -5.94 0.28
CA THR A 31 5.90 -5.63 1.44
C THR A 31 4.98 -4.46 1.13
N ASN A 32 3.89 -4.32 1.90
CA ASN A 32 3.00 -3.15 1.77
C ASN A 32 3.77 -1.84 1.89
N LEU A 33 4.77 -1.78 2.79
CA LEU A 33 5.58 -0.58 3.01
C LEU A 33 6.45 -0.23 1.80
N LEU A 34 7.06 -1.23 1.16
CA LEU A 34 7.87 -1.01 -0.05
C LEU A 34 7.02 -0.48 -1.21
N ILE A 35 5.83 -1.07 -1.41
CA ILE A 35 4.89 -0.60 -2.44
C ILE A 35 4.40 0.80 -2.13
N LEU A 36 3.94 1.06 -0.90
CA LEU A 36 3.48 2.38 -0.47
C LEU A 36 4.55 3.45 -0.73
N ARG A 37 5.80 3.21 -0.33
CA ARG A 37 6.89 4.15 -0.57
C ARG A 37 7.08 4.46 -2.05
N LYS A 38 7.07 3.43 -2.91
CA LYS A 38 7.21 3.62 -4.36
C LYS A 38 6.04 4.38 -4.97
N VAL A 39 4.80 3.98 -4.70
CA VAL A 39 3.62 4.64 -5.29
C VAL A 39 3.44 6.06 -4.77
N ALA A 40 3.70 6.31 -3.48
CA ALA A 40 3.65 7.66 -2.92
C ALA A 40 4.76 8.55 -3.47
N GLN A 41 5.95 8.01 -3.76
CA GLN A 41 7.04 8.76 -4.38
C GLN A 41 6.75 9.10 -5.85
N ASP A 42 6.15 8.16 -6.60
CA ASP A 42 5.80 8.34 -8.02
C ASP A 42 4.58 9.28 -8.20
N GLN A 43 3.58 9.14 -7.33
CA GLN A 43 2.30 9.85 -7.40
C GLN A 43 2.07 10.70 -6.14
N GLN A 44 3.05 11.55 -5.79
CA GLN A 44 3.03 12.37 -4.56
C GLN A 44 1.75 13.18 -4.40
N GLN A 45 1.29 13.82 -5.49
CA GLN A 45 0.06 14.63 -5.45
C GLN A 45 -1.16 13.76 -5.15
N ALA A 46 -1.32 12.62 -5.83
CA ALA A 46 -2.44 11.71 -5.57
C ALA A 46 -2.42 11.15 -4.13
N TYR A 47 -1.23 10.87 -3.59
CA TYR A 47 -1.10 10.46 -2.19
C TYR A 47 -1.55 11.57 -1.22
N ILE A 48 -1.15 12.82 -1.45
CA ILE A 48 -1.60 13.97 -0.65
C ILE A 48 -3.11 14.17 -0.77
N ASP A 49 -3.65 14.15 -1.99
CA ASP A 49 -5.09 14.31 -2.26
C ASP A 49 -5.90 13.21 -1.57
N LEU A 50 -5.39 11.97 -1.57
CA LEU A 50 -5.98 10.87 -0.85
C LEU A 50 -6.06 11.17 0.64
N LEU A 51 -4.94 11.55 1.28
CA LEU A 51 -4.92 11.89 2.71
C LEU A 51 -5.89 13.03 3.05
N GLN A 52 -5.97 14.05 2.21
CA GLN A 52 -6.90 15.17 2.39
C GLN A 52 -8.37 14.71 2.31
N SER A 53 -8.68 13.74 1.46
CA SER A 53 -10.05 13.19 1.33
C SER A 53 -10.57 12.49 2.59
N TYR A 54 -9.71 12.12 3.53
CA TYR A 54 -10.10 11.51 4.82
C TYR A 54 -10.19 12.52 5.96
N ARG A 55 -9.83 13.80 5.76
CA ARG A 55 -9.72 14.82 6.83
C ARG A 55 -10.93 14.88 7.77
N ASP A 56 -12.13 14.72 7.23
CA ASP A 56 -13.39 14.86 7.96
C ASP A 56 -13.96 13.51 8.48
N THR A 57 -13.16 12.45 8.48
CA THR A 57 -13.58 11.12 8.96
C THR A 57 -13.73 11.13 10.49
N LYS A 58 -14.97 11.00 10.98
CA LYS A 58 -15.29 11.20 12.41
C LYS A 58 -14.95 10.03 13.35
N ASN A 59 -14.82 8.80 12.81
CA ASN A 59 -14.76 7.57 13.63
C ASN A 59 -13.39 6.87 13.63
N ARG A 60 -12.39 7.41 12.91
CA ARG A 60 -11.03 6.87 12.83
C ARG A 60 -10.06 8.03 12.64
N SER A 61 -8.81 7.85 13.05
CA SER A 61 -7.73 8.75 12.61
C SER A 61 -7.75 8.81 11.08
N PRO A 62 -7.87 10.01 10.46
CA PRO A 62 -7.88 10.18 9.00
C PRO A 62 -6.73 9.46 8.31
N PHE A 63 -5.55 9.54 8.92
CA PHE A 63 -4.35 8.88 8.42
C PHE A 63 -4.50 7.34 8.42
N ASN A 64 -5.01 6.76 9.51
CA ASN A 64 -5.21 5.31 9.60
C ASN A 64 -6.31 4.83 8.63
N ALA A 65 -7.35 5.62 8.42
CA ALA A 65 -8.41 5.31 7.47
C ALA A 65 -7.88 5.28 6.03
N ALA A 66 -7.10 6.29 5.63
CA ALA A 66 -6.45 6.31 4.32
C ALA A 66 -5.51 5.10 4.12
N HIS A 67 -4.68 4.79 5.12
CA HIS A 67 -3.73 3.68 5.02
C HIS A 67 -4.40 2.30 5.04
N GLN A 68 -5.59 2.19 5.61
CA GLN A 68 -6.40 0.98 5.50
C GLN A 68 -6.85 0.75 4.05
N ASP A 69 -7.32 1.78 3.36
CA ASP A 69 -7.78 1.67 1.98
C ASP A 69 -6.60 1.47 1.01
N ILE A 70 -5.46 2.11 1.26
CA ILE A 70 -4.18 1.82 0.57
C ILE A 70 -3.80 0.35 0.75
N GLY A 71 -3.81 -0.15 1.99
CA GLY A 71 -3.47 -1.55 2.29
C GLY A 71 -4.43 -2.54 1.61
N GLY A 72 -5.72 -2.20 1.56
CA GLY A 72 -6.74 -2.95 0.82
C GLY A 72 -6.45 -2.98 -0.68
N ARG A 73 -6.12 -1.82 -1.28
CA ARG A 73 -5.79 -1.72 -2.70
C ARG A 73 -4.55 -2.54 -3.07
N ILE A 74 -3.50 -2.50 -2.25
CA ILE A 74 -2.30 -3.35 -2.44
C ILE A 74 -2.68 -4.83 -2.41
N PHE A 75 -3.49 -5.24 -1.43
CA PHE A 75 -3.93 -6.63 -1.30
C PHE A 75 -4.71 -7.09 -2.54
N THR A 76 -5.70 -6.31 -2.99
CA THR A 76 -6.48 -6.64 -4.19
C THR A 76 -5.59 -6.73 -5.44
N LEU A 77 -4.65 -5.80 -5.63
CA LEU A 77 -3.72 -5.84 -6.76
C LEU A 77 -2.79 -7.05 -6.68
N ALA A 78 -2.32 -7.39 -5.48
CA ALA A 78 -1.46 -8.55 -5.27
C ALA A 78 -2.18 -9.86 -5.60
N GLU A 79 -3.42 -10.03 -5.14
CA GLU A 79 -4.23 -11.21 -5.46
C GLU A 79 -4.56 -11.32 -6.95
N ALA A 80 -4.86 -10.19 -7.61
CA ALA A 80 -5.13 -10.15 -9.04
C ALA A 80 -3.90 -10.51 -9.90
N ASN A 81 -2.69 -10.42 -9.33
CA ASN A 81 -1.43 -10.70 -10.00
C ASN A 81 -0.73 -11.96 -9.44
N ASP A 82 -1.50 -12.92 -8.91
CA ASP A 82 -1.03 -14.23 -8.44
C ASP A 82 0.04 -14.19 -7.34
N TYR A 83 0.01 -13.16 -6.48
CA TYR A 83 0.85 -13.11 -5.29
C TYR A 83 0.11 -13.69 -4.07
N VAL A 84 0.86 -14.36 -3.19
CA VAL A 84 0.37 -14.85 -1.89
C VAL A 84 0.94 -14.03 -0.76
N ARG A 85 0.09 -13.65 0.21
CA ARG A 85 0.51 -12.92 1.41
C ARG A 85 0.89 -13.89 2.51
N GLU A 86 2.10 -13.75 3.02
CA GLU A 86 2.61 -14.50 4.16
C GLU A 86 2.97 -13.55 5.31
N THR A 87 2.99 -14.09 6.53
CA THR A 87 3.47 -13.38 7.71
C THR A 87 4.65 -14.16 8.26
N SER A 88 5.82 -13.52 8.32
CA SER A 88 7.01 -14.16 8.88
C SER A 88 6.83 -14.37 10.38
N LEU A 89 7.27 -15.54 10.87
CA LEU A 89 7.40 -15.80 12.29
C LEU A 89 8.76 -15.33 12.84
N ASP A 90 9.77 -15.22 11.98
CA ASP A 90 11.17 -15.01 12.36
C ASP A 90 11.73 -13.65 11.91
N ARG A 91 11.01 -12.91 11.07
CA ARG A 91 11.41 -11.58 10.57
C ARG A 91 10.54 -10.46 11.14
N MET A 92 11.21 -9.46 11.67
CA MET A 92 10.60 -8.19 12.06
C MET A 92 10.79 -7.18 10.93
N GLY A 93 9.69 -6.59 10.48
CA GLY A 93 9.69 -5.42 9.62
C GLY A 93 9.39 -4.16 10.43
N SER A 94 9.07 -3.09 9.72
CA SER A 94 8.55 -1.85 10.31
C SER A 94 7.18 -1.52 9.73
N ASP A 95 6.31 -0.94 10.55
CA ASP A 95 5.09 -0.31 10.05
C ASP A 95 5.41 1.04 9.36
N ILE A 96 4.36 1.73 8.92
CA ILE A 96 4.45 3.04 8.25
C ILE A 96 5.00 4.15 9.15
N PHE A 97 5.02 3.96 10.47
CA PHE A 97 5.57 4.90 11.45
C PHE A 97 6.99 4.52 11.89
N GLY A 98 7.53 3.40 11.39
CA GLY A 98 8.84 2.88 11.78
C GLY A 98 8.82 1.99 13.01
N ASN A 99 7.64 1.68 13.58
CA ASN A 99 7.57 0.77 14.73
C ASN A 99 7.84 -0.67 14.27
N PRO A 100 8.63 -1.45 15.03
CA PRO A 100 8.83 -2.86 14.75
C PRO A 100 7.50 -3.64 14.73
N THR A 101 7.29 -4.47 13.71
CA THR A 101 6.10 -5.32 13.59
C THR A 101 6.44 -6.63 12.88
N LYS A 102 5.60 -7.67 13.03
CA LYS A 102 5.77 -8.91 12.27
C LYS A 102 5.74 -8.60 10.78
N GLU A 103 6.75 -9.06 10.05
CA GLU A 103 6.84 -8.77 8.62
C GLU A 103 5.72 -9.46 7.86
N LYS A 104 4.94 -8.67 7.11
CA LYS A 104 3.98 -9.16 6.13
C LYS A 104 4.53 -8.89 4.75
N PHE A 105 4.73 -9.95 3.99
CA PHE A 105 5.29 -9.89 2.65
C PHE A 105 4.43 -10.66 1.67
N TYR A 106 4.65 -10.39 0.40
CA TYR A 106 4.02 -11.03 -0.73
C TYR A 106 5.10 -11.66 -1.59
N ARG A 107 4.82 -12.86 -2.10
CA ARG A 107 5.68 -13.59 -3.04
C ARG A 107 4.83 -14.17 -4.17
N PRO A 108 5.40 -14.48 -5.33
CA PRO A 108 4.71 -15.29 -6.34
C PRO A 108 4.18 -16.57 -5.70
N ARG A 109 2.98 -16.98 -6.12
CA ARG A 109 2.36 -18.22 -5.66
C ARG A 109 3.27 -19.43 -5.86
#